data_AF-A0A2N1MSH5-F1
#
_entry.id   AF-A0A2N1MSH5-F1
#
_cell.length_a   1.000
_cell.length_b   1.000
_cell.length_c   1.000
_cell.angle_alpha   90.00
_cell.angle_beta   90.00
_cell.angle_gamma   90.00
#
_symmetry.space_group_name_H-M   'P 1'
#
loop_
_entity.id
_entity.type
_entity.pdbx_description
1 polymer ?
#
loop_
_entity_poly.entity_id
_entity_poly.type
_entity_poly.pdbx_seq_one_letter_code
_entity_poly.pdbx_strand_id
1 'polypeptide(L)'
;MERLHNNRLGDDEITRLIPIRLRQQVYIALGTRGFNDIKESISKYNKHNFIDVISKKINMMMDEYRDIKDIEKKKYVNALAENLVRDVVRIFYFRLPIQEPVAQYRWFNNNEKINNIFMKGSWDENEIDDLVVEVCSFPMIYKPDDDGDKVCTPAKVFPRHFIKKSLTEECMDVIGNFIKMVKSDDNSALSLQVDENEFEQTGSANSHVSN
;
A
#
# COMPACT_ATOMS: atom_id res chain seq x y z
N MET A 1 5.78 -27.19 20.96
CA MET A 1 6.62 -27.54 19.79
C MET A 1 8.06 -27.88 20.15
N GLU A 2 8.65 -27.29 21.19
CA GLU A 2 10.04 -27.58 21.63
C GLU A 2 10.41 -29.06 21.77
N ARG A 3 9.56 -29.89 22.40
CA ARG A 3 9.83 -31.32 22.55
C ARG A 3 9.97 -32.07 21.23
N LEU A 4 9.38 -31.58 20.14
CA LEU A 4 9.50 -32.21 18.81
C LEU A 4 10.77 -31.79 18.11
N HIS A 5 11.15 -30.51 18.25
CA HIS A 5 12.38 -29.96 17.67
C HIS A 5 13.64 -30.52 18.34
N ASN A 6 13.65 -30.60 19.68
CA ASN A 6 14.86 -30.98 20.42
C ASN A 6 15.10 -32.50 20.51
N ASN A 7 14.07 -33.33 20.29
CA ASN A 7 14.15 -34.78 20.55
C ASN A 7 14.01 -35.66 19.30
N ARG A 8 13.99 -35.08 18.09
CA ARG A 8 13.87 -35.83 16.83
C ARG A 8 15.04 -35.51 15.90
N LEU A 9 15.58 -36.54 15.24
CA LEU A 9 16.52 -36.38 14.14
C LEU A 9 15.77 -35.86 12.90
N GLY A 10 16.39 -34.98 12.10
CA GLY A 10 15.78 -34.40 10.89
C GLY A 10 15.72 -32.87 10.87
N ASP A 11 16.33 -32.17 11.82
CA ASP A 11 16.62 -30.73 11.70
C ASP A 11 17.89 -30.52 10.85
N ASP A 12 17.87 -31.05 9.63
CA ASP A 12 18.91 -30.85 8.65
C ASP A 12 18.61 -29.61 7.78
N GLU A 13 19.63 -29.11 7.11
CA GLU A 13 19.52 -27.91 6.28
C GLU A 13 18.43 -28.04 5.20
N ILE A 14 18.19 -29.24 4.68
CA ILE A 14 17.18 -29.49 3.64
C ILE A 14 15.79 -29.28 4.24
N THR A 15 15.52 -29.85 5.42
CA THR A 15 14.25 -29.68 6.13
C THR A 15 13.97 -28.19 6.44
N ARG A 16 15.00 -27.41 6.76
CA ARG A 16 14.88 -25.95 6.97
C ARG A 16 14.64 -25.16 5.67
N LEU A 17 15.26 -25.56 4.56
CA LEU A 17 15.18 -24.83 3.28
C LEU A 17 13.91 -25.14 2.48
N ILE A 18 13.31 -26.32 2.63
CA ILE A 18 12.12 -26.73 1.86
C ILE A 18 10.96 -25.73 2.01
N PRO A 19 10.54 -25.31 3.23
CA PRO A 19 9.44 -24.36 3.41
C PRO A 19 9.72 -23.00 2.74
N ILE A 20 10.97 -22.51 2.84
CA ILE A 20 11.40 -21.26 2.21
C ILE A 20 11.25 -21.36 0.69
N ARG A 21 11.76 -22.43 0.08
CA ARG A 21 11.64 -22.65 -1.37
C ARG A 21 10.19 -22.80 -1.81
N LEU A 22 9.37 -23.54 -1.07
CA LEU A 22 7.95 -23.70 -1.38
C LEU A 22 7.22 -22.36 -1.37
N ARG A 23 7.44 -21.56 -0.31
CA ARG A 23 6.91 -20.19 -0.17
C ARG A 23 7.31 -19.34 -1.37
N GLN A 24 8.59 -19.33 -1.74
CA GLN A 24 9.09 -18.59 -2.90
C GLN A 24 8.39 -19.03 -4.20
N GLN A 25 8.27 -20.32 -4.46
CA GLN A 25 7.63 -20.84 -5.67
C GLN A 25 6.15 -20.46 -5.75
N VAL A 26 5.41 -20.56 -4.64
CA VAL A 26 4.00 -20.14 -4.55
C VAL A 26 3.88 -18.65 -4.90
N TYR A 27 4.69 -17.80 -4.28
CA TYR A 27 4.64 -16.36 -4.53
C TYR A 27 5.09 -15.96 -5.93
N ILE A 28 6.04 -16.67 -6.55
CA ILE A 28 6.44 -16.46 -7.94
C ILE A 28 5.28 -16.78 -8.89
N ALA A 29 4.60 -17.92 -8.66
CA ALA A 29 3.45 -18.32 -9.46
C ALA A 29 2.31 -17.30 -9.33
N LEU A 30 1.99 -16.88 -8.11
CA LEU A 30 0.95 -15.87 -7.84
C LEU A 30 1.32 -14.49 -8.38
N GLY A 31 2.58 -14.07 -8.26
CA GLY A 31 3.06 -12.80 -8.80
C GLY A 31 3.00 -12.70 -10.33
N THR A 32 3.03 -13.85 -11.00
CA THR A 32 2.93 -13.95 -12.45
C THR A 32 1.50 -14.06 -12.95
N ARG A 33 0.59 -14.68 -12.18
CA ARG A 33 -0.74 -15.09 -12.65
C ARG A 33 -1.92 -14.58 -11.82
N GLY A 34 -1.72 -14.36 -10.53
CA GLY A 34 -2.79 -14.20 -9.54
C GLY A 34 -3.72 -13.01 -9.77
N PHE A 35 -3.26 -11.98 -10.48
CA PHE A 35 -4.04 -10.78 -10.81
C PHE A 35 -4.03 -10.45 -12.31
N ASN A 36 -3.79 -11.46 -13.16
CA ASN A 36 -3.91 -11.30 -14.60
C ASN A 36 -5.38 -11.31 -15.04
N ASP A 37 -5.61 -10.81 -16.26
CA ASP A 37 -6.92 -10.86 -16.87
C ASP A 37 -7.37 -12.31 -17.10
N ILE A 38 -8.66 -12.54 -16.90
CA ILE A 38 -9.29 -13.85 -16.97
C ILE A 38 -9.63 -14.14 -18.43
N LYS A 39 -9.10 -15.23 -18.97
CA LYS A 39 -9.43 -15.68 -20.32
C LYS A 39 -10.84 -16.27 -20.33
N GLU A 40 -11.76 -15.63 -21.05
CA GLU A 40 -13.13 -16.14 -21.25
C GLU A 40 -13.22 -17.01 -22.51
N SER A 41 -12.48 -16.65 -23.57
CA SER A 41 -12.37 -17.43 -24.80
C SER A 41 -11.01 -17.22 -25.49
N ILE A 42 -10.79 -17.80 -26.67
CA ILE A 42 -9.52 -17.66 -27.40
C ILE A 42 -9.15 -16.19 -27.67
N SER A 43 -10.13 -15.32 -27.87
CA SER A 43 -9.95 -13.90 -28.20
C SER A 43 -10.55 -12.92 -27.19
N LYS A 44 -11.23 -13.41 -26.14
CA LYS A 44 -11.92 -12.56 -25.14
C LYS A 44 -11.30 -12.73 -23.75
N TYR A 45 -10.93 -11.61 -23.17
CA TYR A 45 -10.37 -11.51 -21.82
C TYR A 45 -11.21 -10.53 -21.00
N ASN A 46 -11.46 -10.90 -19.74
CA ASN A 46 -12.11 -10.04 -18.76
C ASN A 46 -11.07 -9.53 -17.78
N LYS A 47 -11.18 -8.25 -17.41
CA LYS A 47 -10.29 -7.67 -16.41
C LYS A 47 -10.48 -8.36 -15.07
N HIS A 48 -9.38 -8.50 -14.34
CA HIS A 48 -9.44 -8.95 -12.96
C HIS A 48 -10.24 -7.93 -12.13
N ASN A 49 -11.31 -8.38 -11.45
CA ASN A 49 -12.26 -7.49 -10.76
C ASN A 49 -11.58 -6.52 -9.77
N PHE A 50 -10.67 -7.03 -8.93
CA PHE A 50 -9.88 -6.20 -8.00
C PHE A 50 -9.07 -5.11 -8.73
N ILE A 51 -8.46 -5.44 -9.88
CA ILE A 51 -7.65 -4.47 -10.62
C ILE A 51 -8.55 -3.40 -11.21
N ASP A 52 -9.70 -3.78 -11.80
CA ASP A 52 -10.64 -2.84 -12.39
C ASP A 52 -11.21 -1.85 -11.34
N VAL A 53 -11.69 -2.37 -10.21
CA VAL A 53 -12.29 -1.55 -9.12
C VAL A 53 -11.28 -0.56 -8.55
N ILE A 54 -10.08 -1.02 -8.19
CA ILE A 54 -9.06 -0.15 -7.59
C ILE A 54 -8.54 0.86 -8.60
N SER A 55 -8.35 0.48 -9.86
CA SER A 55 -7.87 1.41 -10.91
C SER A 55 -8.88 2.52 -11.18
N LYS A 56 -10.18 2.21 -11.19
CA LYS A 56 -11.25 3.21 -11.29
C LYS A 56 -11.22 4.15 -10.08
N LYS A 57 -11.08 3.62 -8.87
CA LYS A 57 -11.00 4.44 -7.65
C LYS A 57 -9.79 5.39 -7.67
N ILE A 58 -8.62 4.92 -8.11
CA ILE A 58 -7.43 5.76 -8.27
C ILE A 58 -7.70 6.89 -9.28
N ASN A 59 -8.26 6.57 -10.44
CA ASN A 59 -8.56 7.59 -11.44
C ASN A 59 -9.59 8.61 -10.94
N MET A 60 -10.64 8.17 -10.23
CA MET A 60 -11.62 9.06 -9.62
C MET A 60 -10.97 10.03 -8.62
N MET A 61 -10.11 9.52 -7.72
CA MET A 61 -9.37 10.37 -6.79
C MET A 61 -8.43 11.35 -7.51
N MET A 62 -7.76 10.91 -8.57
CA MET A 62 -6.86 11.78 -9.35
C MET A 62 -7.61 12.87 -10.10
N ASP A 63 -8.83 12.59 -10.56
CA ASP A 63 -9.69 13.54 -11.28
C ASP A 63 -10.18 14.69 -10.38
N GLU A 64 -10.07 14.58 -9.05
CA GLU A 64 -10.27 15.71 -8.13
C GLU A 64 -9.17 16.79 -8.28
N TYR A 65 -7.99 16.42 -8.74
CA TYR A 65 -6.81 17.29 -8.84
C TYR A 65 -6.39 17.59 -10.28
N ARG A 66 -7.09 17.04 -11.29
CA ARG A 66 -6.75 17.23 -12.72
C ARG A 66 -8.00 17.26 -13.60
N ASP A 67 -7.95 18.04 -14.67
CA ASP A 67 -8.90 17.96 -15.78
C ASP A 67 -8.14 17.64 -17.08
N ILE A 68 -8.51 16.53 -17.74
CA ILE A 68 -7.91 16.09 -19.01
C ILE A 68 -8.96 16.23 -20.11
N LYS A 69 -8.86 17.34 -20.86
CA LYS A 69 -9.80 17.69 -21.94
C LYS A 69 -9.69 16.77 -23.16
N ASP A 70 -8.48 16.29 -23.45
CA ASP A 70 -8.22 15.39 -24.58
C ASP A 70 -8.69 13.97 -24.25
N ILE A 71 -9.64 13.46 -25.04
CA ILE A 71 -10.30 12.17 -24.81
C ILE A 71 -9.32 10.99 -24.97
N GLU A 72 -8.44 11.04 -25.97
CA GLU A 72 -7.47 9.97 -26.23
C GLU A 72 -6.41 9.92 -25.12
N LYS A 73 -5.90 11.09 -24.73
CA LYS A 73 -4.98 11.24 -23.60
C LYS A 73 -5.63 10.77 -22.30
N LYS A 74 -6.89 11.13 -22.04
CA LYS A 74 -7.62 10.68 -20.84
C LYS A 74 -7.73 9.16 -20.81
N LYS A 75 -8.08 8.53 -21.94
CA LYS A 75 -8.15 7.08 -22.05
C LYS A 75 -6.80 6.42 -21.78
N TYR A 76 -5.72 6.93 -22.37
CA TYR A 76 -4.37 6.43 -22.16
C TYR A 76 -3.93 6.57 -20.69
N VAL A 77 -4.07 7.76 -20.11
CA VAL A 77 -3.69 8.04 -18.73
C VAL A 77 -4.49 7.17 -17.75
N ASN A 78 -5.79 7.02 -17.96
CA ASN A 78 -6.62 6.18 -17.10
C ASN A 78 -6.23 4.70 -17.17
N ALA A 79 -5.75 4.22 -18.32
CA ALA A 79 -5.24 2.86 -18.46
C ALA A 79 -3.93 2.60 -17.69
N LEU A 80 -3.15 3.65 -17.38
CA LEU A 80 -1.93 3.52 -16.57
C LEU A 80 -2.21 3.08 -15.13
N ALA A 81 -3.38 3.42 -14.59
CA ALA A 81 -3.77 3.03 -13.24
C ALA A 81 -3.80 1.49 -13.08
N GLU A 82 -4.22 0.75 -14.11
CA GLU A 82 -4.26 -0.71 -14.06
C GLU A 82 -2.86 -1.32 -13.92
N ASN A 83 -1.90 -0.79 -14.67
CA ASN A 83 -0.52 -1.23 -14.58
C ASN A 83 0.08 -0.88 -13.21
N LEU A 84 -0.21 0.32 -12.71
CA LEU A 84 0.23 0.75 -11.39
C LEU A 84 -0.30 -0.18 -10.28
N VAL A 85 -1.58 -0.51 -10.28
CA VAL A 85 -2.17 -1.43 -9.28
C VAL A 85 -1.52 -2.80 -9.37
N ARG A 86 -1.34 -3.35 -10.58
CA ARG A 86 -0.67 -4.64 -10.77
C ARG A 86 0.76 -4.62 -10.24
N ASP A 87 1.51 -3.54 -10.49
CA ASP A 87 2.90 -3.41 -10.03
C ASP A 87 2.99 -3.28 -8.51
N VAL A 88 2.10 -2.49 -7.89
CA VAL A 88 2.01 -2.37 -6.42
C VAL A 88 1.70 -3.74 -5.79
N VAL A 89 0.67 -4.45 -6.27
CA VAL A 89 0.34 -5.78 -5.75
C VAL A 89 1.51 -6.74 -5.95
N ARG A 90 2.12 -6.74 -7.14
CA ARG A 90 3.27 -7.59 -7.46
C ARG A 90 4.44 -7.35 -6.54
N ILE A 91 4.78 -6.10 -6.25
CA ILE A 91 5.89 -5.76 -5.36
C ILE A 91 5.55 -6.15 -3.93
N PHE A 92 4.48 -5.57 -3.36
CA PHE A 92 4.24 -5.61 -1.93
C PHE A 92 3.67 -6.94 -1.44
N TYR A 93 2.79 -7.59 -2.21
CA TYR A 93 2.15 -8.84 -1.78
C TYR A 93 2.91 -10.09 -2.20
N PHE A 94 3.72 -10.01 -3.27
CA PHE A 94 4.34 -11.21 -3.84
C PHE A 94 5.87 -11.17 -3.84
N ARG A 95 6.51 -10.05 -4.20
CA ARG A 95 7.98 -9.97 -4.25
C ARG A 95 8.63 -9.82 -2.88
N LEU A 96 8.05 -9.03 -1.97
CA LEU A 96 8.63 -8.86 -0.64
C LEU A 96 8.69 -10.17 0.14
N PRO A 97 7.62 -11.00 0.18
CA PRO A 97 7.69 -12.30 0.80
C PRO A 97 8.82 -13.15 0.24
N ILE A 98 9.02 -13.25 -1.09
CA ILE A 98 10.02 -14.15 -1.72
C ILE A 98 11.45 -13.98 -1.16
N GLN A 99 11.82 -12.81 -0.67
CA GLN A 99 13.16 -12.58 -0.14
C GLN A 99 13.45 -13.42 1.12
N GLU A 100 14.74 -13.66 1.38
CA GLU A 100 15.23 -14.28 2.60
C GLU A 100 16.34 -13.38 3.21
N PRO A 101 16.20 -12.94 4.48
CA PRO A 101 14.96 -12.91 5.26
C PRO A 101 13.85 -12.13 4.54
N VAL A 102 12.59 -12.34 4.95
CA VAL A 102 11.43 -11.69 4.37
C VAL A 102 11.59 -10.17 4.46
N ALA A 103 11.52 -9.50 3.31
CA ALA A 103 11.66 -8.06 3.26
C ALA A 103 10.42 -7.36 3.85
N GLN A 104 10.66 -6.30 4.61
CA GLN A 104 9.65 -5.43 5.16
C GLN A 104 9.71 -4.06 4.48
N TYR A 105 8.70 -3.22 4.73
CA TYR A 105 8.68 -1.86 4.24
C TYR A 105 8.21 -0.88 5.31
N ARG A 106 8.70 0.35 5.25
CA ARG A 106 8.33 1.44 6.15
C ARG A 106 8.06 2.71 5.37
N TRP A 107 6.90 3.31 5.62
CA TRP A 107 6.59 4.66 5.18
C TRP A 107 7.09 5.66 6.23
N PHE A 108 7.60 6.79 5.77
CA PHE A 108 7.97 7.90 6.62
C PHE A 108 6.84 8.91 6.66
N ASN A 109 6.46 9.32 7.87
CA ASN A 109 5.41 10.28 8.10
C ASN A 109 5.88 11.71 7.82
N ASN A 110 4.91 12.59 7.61
CA ASN A 110 5.16 14.02 7.56
C ASN A 110 5.88 14.46 8.86
N ASN A 111 6.87 15.35 8.74
CA ASN A 111 7.72 15.87 9.82
C ASN A 111 8.79 14.91 10.37
N GLU A 112 8.91 13.68 9.87
CA GLU A 112 10.08 12.86 10.21
C GLU A 112 11.36 13.50 9.64
N LYS A 113 12.43 13.53 10.43
CA LYS A 113 13.72 14.10 10.00
C LYS A 113 14.28 13.30 8.83
N ILE A 114 14.88 14.00 7.87
CA ILE A 114 15.56 13.34 6.74
C ILE A 114 16.75 12.53 7.26
N ASN A 115 16.88 11.31 6.74
CA ASN A 115 18.01 10.44 7.02
C ASN A 115 18.50 9.86 5.68
N ASN A 116 19.74 10.20 5.30
CA ASN A 116 20.33 9.81 4.01
C ASN A 116 20.63 8.29 3.87
N ILE A 117 20.66 7.54 4.98
CA ILE A 117 20.80 6.08 4.97
C ILE A 117 19.48 5.43 4.55
N PHE A 118 18.36 5.95 5.05
CA PHE A 118 17.04 5.36 4.87
C PHE A 118 16.21 6.00 3.76
N MET A 119 16.56 7.20 3.32
CA MET A 119 15.77 8.02 2.41
C MET A 119 16.60 8.58 1.27
N LYS A 120 15.93 8.79 0.13
CA LYS A 120 16.46 9.41 -1.07
C LYS A 120 15.48 10.47 -1.58
N GLY A 121 16.02 11.61 -1.99
CA GLY A 121 15.27 12.71 -2.60
C GLY A 121 16.22 13.76 -3.13
N SER A 122 15.73 14.99 -3.30
CA SER A 122 16.50 16.10 -3.83
C SER A 122 16.77 17.11 -2.71
N TRP A 123 18.00 17.13 -2.21
CA TRP A 123 18.48 18.09 -1.21
C TRP A 123 20.00 18.19 -1.28
N ASP A 124 20.54 19.30 -0.81
CA ASP A 124 21.98 19.46 -0.60
C ASP A 124 22.37 18.83 0.73
N GLU A 125 23.50 18.11 0.75
CA GLU A 125 23.95 17.37 1.95
C GLU A 125 24.17 18.27 3.17
N ASN A 126 24.48 19.55 2.93
CA ASN A 126 24.70 20.56 3.98
C ASN A 126 23.40 21.06 4.63
N GLU A 127 22.24 20.79 4.02
CA GLU A 127 20.93 21.30 4.49
C GLU A 127 20.09 20.21 5.17
N ILE A 128 20.57 18.95 5.22
CA ILE A 128 19.80 17.79 5.70
C ILE A 128 19.22 18.02 7.11
N ASP A 129 19.95 18.66 8.00
CA ASP A 129 19.54 18.88 9.40
C ASP A 129 18.30 19.78 9.54
N ASP A 130 18.06 20.64 8.55
CA ASP A 130 16.93 21.57 8.51
C ASP A 130 15.74 21.02 7.72
N LEU A 131 15.85 19.79 7.18
CA LEU A 131 14.82 19.18 6.35
C LEU A 131 14.02 18.09 7.08
N VAL A 132 12.73 18.08 6.79
CA VAL A 132 11.80 17.03 7.21
C VAL A 132 11.04 16.48 6.01
N VAL A 133 10.53 15.26 6.14
CA VAL A 133 9.67 14.64 5.15
C VAL A 133 8.38 15.44 5.02
N GLU A 134 8.08 15.92 3.81
CA GLU A 134 6.76 16.44 3.46
C GLU A 134 5.87 15.30 2.94
N VAL A 135 6.39 14.54 1.96
CA VAL A 135 5.70 13.41 1.33
C VAL A 135 6.66 12.24 1.17
N CYS A 136 6.29 11.06 1.65
CA CYS A 136 6.93 9.80 1.30
C CYS A 136 6.19 9.17 0.12
N SER A 137 6.79 9.20 -1.08
CA SER A 137 6.17 8.71 -2.32
C SER A 137 6.44 7.23 -2.61
N PHE A 138 7.47 6.65 -2.00
CA PHE A 138 7.75 5.22 -2.03
C PHE A 138 8.41 4.82 -0.72
N PRO A 139 8.02 3.70 -0.08
CA PRO A 139 8.53 3.34 1.24
C PRO A 139 9.96 2.83 1.15
N MET A 140 10.65 2.84 2.28
CA MET A 140 11.90 2.10 2.42
C MET A 140 11.56 0.61 2.41
N ILE A 141 12.34 -0.19 1.68
CA ILE A 141 12.32 -1.64 1.74
C ILE A 141 13.60 -2.10 2.44
N TYR A 142 13.44 -2.92 3.48
CA TYR A 142 14.55 -3.37 4.30
C TYR A 142 14.39 -4.84 4.70
N LYS A 143 15.49 -5.44 5.12
CA LYS A 143 15.54 -6.79 5.68
C LYS A 143 15.92 -6.69 7.15
N PRO A 144 15.10 -7.21 8.06
CA PRO A 144 15.48 -7.33 9.46
C PRO A 144 16.74 -8.17 9.59
N ASP A 145 17.68 -7.71 10.39
CA ASP A 145 18.93 -8.41 10.72
C ASP A 145 19.27 -8.14 12.19
N ASP A 146 19.96 -9.09 12.83
CA ASP A 146 20.31 -8.99 14.25
C ASP A 146 21.31 -7.84 14.50
N ASP A 147 22.16 -7.54 13.51
CA ASP A 147 23.14 -6.45 13.53
C ASP A 147 22.56 -5.11 13.03
N GLY A 148 21.26 -5.06 12.73
CA GLY A 148 20.54 -3.88 12.28
C GLY A 148 19.96 -4.00 10.86
N ASP A 149 18.82 -3.36 10.65
CA ASP A 149 18.05 -3.46 9.41
C ASP A 149 18.88 -3.13 8.15
N LYS A 150 18.97 -4.10 7.24
CA LYS A 150 19.63 -3.92 5.96
C LYS A 150 18.69 -3.27 4.94
N VAL A 151 18.94 -2.00 4.64
CA VAL A 151 18.21 -1.26 3.60
C VAL A 151 18.47 -1.89 2.23
N CYS A 152 17.40 -2.38 1.60
CA CYS A 152 17.43 -2.89 0.23
C CYS A 152 17.08 -1.80 -0.78
N THR A 153 16.17 -0.90 -0.41
CA THR A 153 15.77 0.26 -1.22
C THR A 153 15.42 1.40 -0.27
N PRO A 154 16.10 2.55 -0.35
CA PRO A 154 15.75 3.70 0.47
C PRO A 154 14.37 4.25 0.05
N ALA A 155 13.66 4.87 1.00
CA ALA A 155 12.40 5.53 0.70
C ALA A 155 12.60 6.70 -0.26
N LYS A 156 11.64 6.95 -1.14
CA LYS A 156 11.64 8.14 -1.99
C LYS A 156 10.80 9.23 -1.32
N VAL A 157 11.46 10.26 -0.81
CA VAL A 157 10.82 11.34 -0.05
C VAL A 157 11.02 12.70 -0.71
N PHE A 158 10.02 13.56 -0.56
CA PHE A 158 10.09 14.98 -0.90
C PHE A 158 10.32 15.76 0.40
N PRO A 159 11.44 16.49 0.54
CA PRO A 159 11.73 17.24 1.74
C PRO A 159 11.01 18.60 1.73
N ARG A 160 10.81 19.14 2.93
CA ARG A 160 10.56 20.56 3.14
C ARG A 160 11.41 21.06 4.29
N HIS A 161 11.66 22.36 4.32
CA HIS A 161 12.30 22.98 5.47
C HIS A 161 11.42 22.83 6.72
N PHE A 162 12.06 22.52 7.83
CA PHE A 162 11.45 22.54 9.14
C PHE A 162 11.11 23.99 9.49
N ILE A 163 9.85 24.36 9.32
CA ILE A 163 9.34 25.60 9.87
C ILE A 163 9.23 25.37 11.38
N LYS A 164 10.13 26.00 12.16
CA LYS A 164 9.92 26.17 13.60
C LYS A 164 8.59 26.93 13.73
N LYS A 165 7.50 26.24 14.08
CA LYS A 165 6.33 26.94 14.60
C LYS A 165 6.84 27.79 15.75
N SER A 166 6.70 29.10 15.62
CA SER A 166 6.96 29.98 16.75
C SER A 166 6.03 29.56 17.89
N LEU A 167 6.47 29.65 19.14
CA LEU A 167 5.62 29.36 20.33
C LEU A 167 4.24 30.05 20.24
N THR A 168 4.17 31.18 19.53
CA THR A 168 2.93 31.90 19.22
C THR A 168 1.95 31.14 18.33
N GLU A 169 2.40 30.35 17.34
CA GLU A 169 1.52 29.53 16.49
C GLU A 169 1.02 28.28 17.21
N GLU A 170 1.87 27.66 18.05
CA GLU A 170 1.48 26.52 18.87
C GLU A 170 0.43 26.92 19.94
N CYS A 171 0.61 28.08 20.57
CA CYS A 171 -0.40 28.66 21.45
C CYS A 171 -1.71 28.99 20.72
N MET A 172 -1.65 29.46 19.46
CA MET A 172 -2.85 29.76 18.67
C MET A 172 -3.63 28.50 18.30
N ASP A 173 -2.96 27.38 17.99
CA ASP A 173 -3.60 26.09 17.75
C ASP A 173 -4.26 25.54 19.03
N VAL A 174 -3.59 25.67 20.19
CA VAL A 174 -4.16 25.29 21.49
C VAL A 174 -5.38 26.15 21.82
N ILE A 175 -5.30 27.48 21.64
CA ILE A 175 -6.42 28.39 21.86
C ILE A 175 -7.57 28.10 20.88
N GLY A 176 -7.27 27.82 19.62
CA GLY A 176 -8.26 27.45 18.60
C GLY A 176 -9.00 26.16 18.95
N ASN A 177 -8.27 25.14 19.40
CA ASN A 177 -8.86 23.89 19.89
C ASN A 177 -9.68 24.09 21.17
N PHE A 178 -9.22 24.93 22.10
CA PHE A 178 -9.95 25.27 23.31
C PHE A 178 -11.25 26.03 23.00
N ILE A 179 -11.21 26.99 22.07
CA ILE A 179 -12.41 27.72 21.60
C ILE A 179 -13.38 26.78 20.89
N LYS A 180 -12.88 25.82 20.12
CA LYS A 180 -13.72 24.82 19.44
C LYS A 180 -14.38 23.87 20.44
N MET A 181 -13.66 23.48 21.49
CA MET A 181 -14.18 22.67 22.60
C MET A 181 -15.23 23.43 23.41
N VAL A 182 -15.03 24.72 23.67
CA VAL A 182 -15.98 25.59 24.38
C VAL A 182 -17.23 25.90 23.53
N LYS A 183 -17.15 25.77 22.21
CA LYS A 183 -18.28 25.98 21.28
C LYS A 183 -19.03 24.70 20.87
N SER A 184 -18.58 23.52 21.31
CA SER A 184 -19.08 22.23 20.81
C SER A 184 -20.21 21.60 21.65
N ASP A 185 -20.77 22.30 22.63
CA ASP A 185 -22.02 21.87 23.27
C ASP A 185 -23.21 22.37 22.44
N ASP A 186 -23.48 21.68 21.33
CA ASP A 186 -24.84 21.42 20.83
C ASP A 186 -24.81 20.46 19.62
N ASN A 187 -25.36 19.26 19.85
CA ASN A 187 -25.93 18.30 18.88
C ASN A 187 -25.06 17.68 17.76
N SER A 188 -24.66 16.42 17.98
CA SER A 188 -25.28 15.22 17.36
C SER A 188 -24.25 14.10 17.19
N ALA A 189 -24.56 12.97 17.80
CA ALA A 189 -23.85 11.71 17.58
C ALA A 189 -24.16 11.21 16.16
N LEU A 190 -23.12 10.96 15.36
CA LEU A 190 -23.23 10.10 14.19
C LEU A 190 -22.13 9.05 14.27
N SER A 191 -22.52 7.88 14.78
CA SER A 191 -21.76 6.65 14.70
C SER A 191 -21.70 6.19 13.25
N LEU A 192 -20.49 5.99 12.73
CA LEU A 192 -20.22 5.23 11.50
C LEU A 192 -20.70 3.78 11.69
N GLN A 193 -21.86 3.45 11.15
CA GLN A 193 -22.25 2.06 10.88
C GLN A 193 -21.83 1.75 9.44
N VAL A 194 -20.89 0.83 9.31
CA VAL A 194 -20.56 0.16 8.05
C VAL A 194 -21.59 -0.94 7.89
N ASP A 195 -22.43 -0.85 6.86
CA ASP A 195 -23.41 -1.87 6.52
C ASP A 195 -22.73 -2.93 5.63
N GLU A 196 -22.54 -4.14 6.17
CA GLU A 196 -21.85 -5.27 5.53
C GLU A 196 -22.79 -6.21 4.74
N ASN A 197 -23.96 -5.74 4.30
CA ASN A 197 -24.93 -6.59 3.59
C ASN A 197 -25.31 -6.02 2.22
N GLU A 198 -24.45 -6.23 1.22
CA GLU A 198 -24.89 -6.26 -0.17
C GLU A 198 -24.04 -7.24 -1.00
N PHE A 199 -24.00 -8.49 -0.56
CA PHE A 199 -23.63 -9.64 -1.37
C PHE A 199 -24.66 -10.75 -1.11
N GLU A 200 -25.22 -11.30 -2.19
CA GLU A 200 -26.37 -12.25 -2.29
C GLU A 200 -27.72 -11.55 -2.49
N GLN A 201 -28.54 -11.76 -3.53
CA GLN A 201 -28.66 -12.80 -4.56
C GLN A 201 -29.41 -12.20 -5.78
N THR A 202 -28.95 -12.45 -7.01
CA THR A 202 -29.86 -12.51 -8.17
C THR A 202 -29.64 -13.83 -8.90
N GLY A 203 -30.31 -14.87 -8.41
CA GLY A 203 -30.46 -16.15 -9.09
C GLY A 203 -31.91 -16.59 -8.97
N SER A 204 -32.74 -16.21 -9.95
CA SER A 204 -33.99 -16.91 -10.23
C SER A 204 -34.42 -16.62 -11.66
N ALA A 205 -34.21 -17.61 -12.53
CA ALA A 205 -34.90 -17.71 -13.81
C ALA A 205 -35.88 -18.89 -13.67
N ASN A 206 -37.16 -18.57 -13.55
CA ASN A 206 -38.25 -19.54 -13.54
C ASN A 206 -38.35 -20.24 -14.90
N SER A 207 -38.33 -21.58 -14.85
CA SER A 207 -38.88 -22.44 -15.89
C SER A 207 -40.41 -22.49 -15.73
N HIS A 208 -41.14 -22.06 -16.75
CA HIS A 208 -42.57 -22.36 -16.87
C HIS A 208 -42.78 -23.45 -17.93
N VAL A 209 -43.28 -24.60 -17.46
CA VAL A 209 -43.91 -25.66 -18.25
C VAL A 209 -45.38 -25.71 -17.83
N SER A 210 -46.31 -25.63 -18.78
CA SER A 210 -47.75 -26.01 -18.77
C SER A 210 -48.31 -25.48 -20.12
N ASN A 211 -48.98 -26.19 -21.03
CA ASN A 211 -49.52 -27.54 -21.16
C ASN A 211 -49.29 -28.02 -22.61
#